data_AF-A0A229UHH4-F1
#
_entry.id   AF-A0A229UHH4-F1
#
_cell.length_a   1.000
_cell.length_b   1.000
_cell.length_c   1.000
_cell.angle_alpha   90.00
_cell.angle_beta   90.00
_cell.angle_gamma   90.00
#
_symmetry.space_group_name_H-M   'P 1'
#
loop_
_entity.id
_entity.type
_entity.pdbx_description
1 polymer ?
#
loop_
_entity_poly.entity_id
_entity_poly.type
_entity_poly.pdbx_seq_one_letter_code
_entity_poly.pdbx_strand_id
1 'polypeptide(L)'
;MWRGAAAMCINEKRELLMILQGRPDEEKRWSVPSGEANDDETYEACCAREVWEETGYEAGVGRFLHEKGGVSRGILYKVKYYEIDIIGGTPTLHDPDELICDIAWKSAEDIGKLDLTYPEDRPFLLEYVATGTSGILYRSNPLTVRKLVPGDAKLLFTWMNEPEVLQFYGGRDQAHTMERVQEQFYPEEDVLFRCIVEYDGKPIGYIQYDLLDEEGMQYYGLADASAIERIFGMDQFIGEPAYWNRGIGQHLMSSMLRHLAEQHQADRVVMDPQAWNERAIACYEKSGFRKVKLLPEQEWHEGAKRDCWLMEWRQDDLEATDAKK
;
A
#
# COMPACT_ATOMS: atom_id res chain seq x y z
N MET A 1 -13.70 -20.14 -2.98
CA MET A 1 -12.65 -19.19 -2.62
C MET A 1 -12.61 -19.16 -1.11
N TRP A 2 -11.46 -19.45 -0.50
CA TRP A 2 -11.30 -19.37 0.96
C TRP A 2 -11.16 -17.92 1.37
N ARG A 3 -11.94 -17.47 2.36
CA ARG A 3 -11.94 -16.09 2.85
C ARG A 3 -11.61 -16.13 4.32
N GLY A 4 -10.67 -15.31 4.78
CA GLY A 4 -10.34 -15.25 6.20
C GLY A 4 -9.99 -13.85 6.67
N ALA A 5 -9.92 -13.71 7.98
CA ALA A 5 -9.48 -12.49 8.64
C ALA A 5 -8.38 -12.81 9.66
N ALA A 6 -7.49 -11.85 9.88
CA ALA A 6 -6.38 -11.95 10.80
C ALA A 6 -6.26 -10.68 11.64
N ALA A 7 -5.89 -10.86 12.91
CA ALA A 7 -5.89 -9.81 13.91
C ALA A 7 -4.47 -9.39 14.28
N MET A 8 -4.17 -8.10 14.17
CA MET A 8 -2.90 -7.52 14.59
C MET A 8 -3.15 -6.67 15.84
N CYS A 9 -2.53 -7.07 16.94
CA CYS A 9 -2.64 -6.36 18.22
C CYS A 9 -1.27 -6.24 18.86
N ILE A 10 -0.87 -5.02 19.21
CA ILE A 10 0.33 -4.77 19.99
C ILE A 10 -0.02 -4.26 21.39
N ASN A 11 0.72 -4.72 22.40
CA ASN A 11 0.59 -4.20 23.75
C ASN A 11 1.49 -2.96 23.97
N GLU A 12 1.40 -2.36 25.16
CA GLU A 12 2.19 -1.18 25.55
C GLU A 12 3.73 -1.40 25.48
N LYS A 13 4.19 -2.65 25.53
CA LYS A 13 5.60 -3.03 25.42
C LYS A 13 6.05 -3.25 23.98
N ARG A 14 5.18 -3.01 22.99
CA ARG A 14 5.40 -3.31 21.58
C ARG A 14 5.70 -4.80 21.35
N GLU A 15 4.88 -5.66 21.94
CA GLU A 15 4.86 -7.09 21.65
C GLU A 15 3.57 -7.40 20.89
N LEU A 16 3.62 -8.30 19.91
CA LEU A 16 2.48 -8.72 19.10
C LEU A 16 1.76 -9.89 19.74
N LEU A 17 0.43 -9.86 19.78
CA LEU A 17 -0.38 -11.01 20.18
C LEU A 17 -0.24 -12.12 19.13
N MET A 18 0.23 -13.28 19.55
CA MET A 18 0.40 -14.45 18.69
C MET A 18 -0.14 -15.71 19.37
N ILE A 19 -0.53 -16.67 18.54
CA ILE A 19 -0.99 -18.00 18.94
C ILE A 19 -0.04 -19.05 18.39
N LEU A 20 0.22 -20.08 19.18
CA LEU A 20 0.92 -21.29 18.75
C LEU A 20 -0.14 -22.32 18.37
N GLN A 21 -0.14 -22.78 17.13
CA GLN A 21 -1.14 -23.72 16.62
C GLN A 21 -0.55 -24.94 15.93
N GLY A 22 -1.34 -26.01 15.86
CA GLY A 22 -1.05 -27.22 15.09
C GLY A 22 -1.69 -28.46 15.72
N ARG A 23 -1.94 -29.50 14.90
CA ARG A 23 -2.48 -30.78 15.40
C ARG A 23 -1.52 -31.45 16.37
N PRO A 24 -1.98 -32.30 17.31
CA PRO A 24 -1.12 -32.93 18.33
C PRO A 24 0.14 -33.62 17.78
N ASP A 25 0.08 -34.14 16.56
CA ASP A 25 1.14 -34.87 15.85
C ASP A 25 1.96 -34.02 14.86
N GLU A 26 1.62 -32.74 14.68
CA GLU A 26 2.30 -31.82 13.77
C GLU A 26 3.26 -30.88 14.51
N GLU A 27 4.30 -30.41 13.81
CA GLU A 27 5.14 -29.32 14.29
C GLU A 27 4.29 -28.08 14.53
N LYS A 28 4.35 -27.55 15.75
CA LYS A 28 3.61 -26.35 16.14
C LYS A 28 4.22 -25.12 15.49
N ARG A 29 3.36 -24.21 15.04
CA ARG A 29 3.79 -22.98 14.37
C ARG A 29 3.05 -21.78 14.93
N TRP A 30 3.74 -20.65 14.92
CA TRP A 30 3.19 -19.39 15.39
C TRP A 30 2.49 -18.64 14.27
N SER A 31 1.36 -18.01 14.59
CA SER A 31 0.69 -17.03 13.74
C SER A 31 0.08 -15.94 14.61
N VAL A 32 -0.40 -14.88 13.97
CA VAL A 32 -1.39 -14.01 14.61
C VAL A 32 -2.75 -14.73 14.67
N PRO A 33 -3.67 -14.31 15.56
CA PRO A 33 -5.02 -14.88 15.59
C PRO A 33 -5.70 -14.69 14.23
N SER A 34 -6.23 -15.76 13.66
CA SER A 34 -6.80 -15.72 12.32
C SER A 34 -7.59 -16.98 11.99
N GLY A 35 -8.65 -16.84 11.20
CA GLY A 35 -9.38 -17.99 10.68
C GLY A 35 -10.29 -17.67 9.51
N GLU A 36 -11.17 -18.62 9.21
CA GLU A 36 -12.06 -18.58 8.04
C GLU A 36 -13.32 -17.78 8.34
N ALA A 37 -13.71 -16.91 7.41
CA ALA A 37 -14.96 -16.18 7.46
C ALA A 37 -16.10 -17.07 6.97
N ASN A 38 -17.20 -17.10 7.72
CA ASN A 38 -18.42 -17.77 7.27
C ASN A 38 -19.05 -17.04 6.07
N ASP A 39 -19.88 -17.73 5.29
CA ASP A 39 -20.44 -17.19 4.04
C ASP A 39 -21.15 -15.82 4.21
N ASP A 40 -21.90 -15.67 5.30
CA ASP A 40 -22.67 -14.46 5.64
C ASP A 40 -21.95 -13.50 6.61
N GLU A 41 -20.69 -13.76 6.93
CA GLU A 41 -19.92 -13.01 7.93
C GLU A 41 -19.04 -11.92 7.28
N THR A 42 -19.02 -10.74 7.89
CA THR A 42 -18.06 -9.69 7.49
C THR A 42 -16.66 -10.06 7.94
N TYR A 43 -15.63 -9.55 7.27
CA TYR A 43 -14.25 -9.84 7.68
C TYR A 43 -13.94 -9.29 9.07
N GLU A 44 -14.54 -8.17 9.45
CA GLU A 44 -14.43 -7.57 10.78
C GLU A 44 -15.08 -8.46 11.84
N ALA A 45 -16.27 -9.00 11.58
CA ALA A 45 -16.95 -9.92 12.49
C ALA A 45 -16.14 -11.23 12.66
N CYS A 46 -15.65 -11.79 11.56
CA CYS A 46 -14.74 -12.93 11.56
C CYS A 46 -13.49 -12.63 12.40
N CYS A 47 -12.83 -11.49 12.16
CA CYS A 47 -11.63 -11.11 12.92
C CYS A 47 -11.88 -11.05 14.43
N ALA A 48 -12.98 -10.46 14.87
CA ALA A 48 -13.32 -10.38 16.29
C ALA A 48 -13.61 -11.75 16.90
N ARG A 49 -14.35 -12.60 16.16
CA ARG A 49 -14.69 -13.96 16.58
C ARG A 49 -13.43 -14.82 16.74
N GLU A 50 -12.55 -14.84 15.75
CA GLU A 50 -11.32 -15.65 15.78
C GLU A 50 -10.40 -15.23 16.94
N VAL A 51 -10.28 -13.93 17.22
CA VAL A 51 -9.54 -13.48 18.42
C VAL A 51 -10.17 -14.05 19.69
N TRP A 52 -11.50 -14.01 19.81
CA TRP A 52 -12.17 -14.54 21.00
C TRP A 52 -12.04 -16.05 21.13
N GLU A 53 -12.23 -16.81 20.05
CA GLU A 53 -12.13 -18.28 20.04
C GLU A 53 -10.70 -18.75 20.35
N GLU A 54 -9.70 -18.16 19.70
CA GLU A 54 -8.31 -18.62 19.82
C GLU A 54 -7.60 -18.08 21.06
N THR A 55 -8.02 -16.91 21.58
CA THR A 55 -7.30 -16.22 22.66
C THR A 55 -8.11 -15.94 23.92
N GLY A 56 -9.44 -15.94 23.84
CA GLY A 56 -10.33 -15.51 24.92
C GLY A 56 -10.39 -14.00 25.14
N TYR A 57 -9.73 -13.19 24.29
CA TYR A 57 -9.86 -11.74 24.30
C TYR A 57 -11.07 -11.26 23.51
N GLU A 58 -11.70 -10.20 23.98
CA GLU A 58 -12.70 -9.47 23.20
C GLU A 58 -12.01 -8.35 22.43
N ALA A 59 -12.25 -8.29 21.12
CA ALA A 59 -11.58 -7.37 20.22
C ALA A 59 -12.53 -6.30 19.67
N GLY A 60 -12.13 -5.03 19.81
CA GLY A 60 -12.65 -3.93 19.02
C GLY A 60 -11.90 -3.87 17.69
N VAL A 61 -12.57 -4.17 16.58
CA VAL A 61 -11.92 -4.17 15.26
C VAL A 61 -11.82 -2.76 14.72
N GLY A 62 -10.58 -2.35 14.45
CA GLY A 62 -10.23 -1.03 13.96
C GLY A 62 -9.86 -1.05 12.48
N ARG A 63 -8.72 -0.42 12.17
CA ARG A 63 -8.31 -0.13 10.79
C ARG A 63 -7.95 -1.41 10.03
N PHE A 64 -8.42 -1.52 8.78
CA PHE A 64 -7.89 -2.48 7.81
C PHE A 64 -6.40 -2.19 7.53
N LEU A 65 -5.54 -3.21 7.66
CA LEU A 65 -4.09 -3.07 7.52
C LEU A 65 -3.59 -3.47 6.14
N HIS A 66 -3.96 -4.66 5.67
CA HIS A 66 -3.69 -5.10 4.31
C HIS A 66 -4.50 -6.36 3.97
N GLU A 67 -4.50 -6.75 2.70
CA GLU A 67 -5.02 -8.03 2.22
C GLU A 67 -3.84 -8.86 1.67
N LYS A 68 -3.89 -10.18 1.86
CA LYS A 68 -3.08 -11.13 1.10
C LYS A 68 -3.98 -12.14 0.41
N GLY A 69 -3.58 -12.58 -0.77
CA GLY A 69 -4.31 -13.60 -1.51
C GLY A 69 -3.40 -14.38 -2.42
N GLY A 70 -3.83 -15.58 -2.79
CA GLY A 70 -3.03 -16.49 -3.61
C GLY A 70 -3.76 -17.80 -3.86
N VAL A 71 -3.07 -18.75 -4.49
CA VAL A 71 -3.59 -20.10 -4.71
C VAL A 71 -2.75 -21.06 -3.87
N SER A 72 -3.39 -21.77 -2.94
CA SER A 72 -2.76 -22.80 -2.11
C SER A 72 -3.49 -24.11 -2.33
N ARG A 73 -2.75 -25.18 -2.68
CA ARG A 73 -3.31 -26.51 -2.99
C ARG A 73 -4.48 -26.48 -3.99
N GLY A 74 -4.44 -25.56 -4.95
CA GLY A 74 -5.49 -25.38 -5.96
C GLY A 74 -6.71 -24.57 -5.50
N ILE A 75 -6.72 -24.08 -4.27
CA ILE A 75 -7.79 -23.25 -3.71
C ILE A 75 -7.31 -21.80 -3.68
N LEU A 76 -8.09 -20.91 -4.29
CA LEU A 76 -7.89 -19.46 -4.19
C LEU A 76 -8.27 -19.01 -2.78
N TYR A 77 -7.35 -18.36 -2.08
CA TYR A 77 -7.57 -17.81 -0.75
C TYR A 77 -7.36 -16.29 -0.72
N LYS A 78 -8.04 -15.64 0.23
CA LYS A 78 -7.97 -14.21 0.51
C LYS A 78 -8.06 -14.01 2.03
N VAL A 79 -7.08 -13.34 2.62
CA VAL A 79 -7.03 -13.03 4.05
C VAL A 79 -6.88 -11.53 4.24
N LYS A 80 -7.75 -10.92 5.05
CA LYS A 80 -7.68 -9.50 5.41
C LYS A 80 -7.13 -9.33 6.83
N TYR A 81 -6.17 -8.45 7.01
CA TYR A 81 -5.56 -8.14 8.29
C TYR A 81 -6.18 -6.86 8.84
N TYR A 82 -6.54 -6.88 10.11
CA TYR A 82 -7.10 -5.74 10.82
C TYR A 82 -6.28 -5.43 12.06
N GLU A 83 -6.14 -4.15 12.35
CA GLU A 83 -5.71 -3.65 13.64
C GLU A 83 -6.87 -3.81 14.62
N ILE A 84 -6.58 -4.32 15.82
CA ILE A 84 -7.58 -4.53 16.85
C ILE A 84 -7.11 -3.99 18.19
N ASP A 85 -8.06 -3.51 18.98
CA ASP A 85 -7.87 -3.18 20.38
C ASP A 85 -8.48 -4.27 21.25
N ILE A 86 -7.79 -4.69 22.31
CA ILE A 86 -8.39 -5.56 23.32
C ILE A 86 -9.30 -4.70 24.19
N ILE A 87 -10.60 -4.96 24.12
CA ILE A 87 -11.64 -4.21 24.85
C ILE A 87 -12.19 -4.99 26.06
N GLY A 88 -11.82 -6.26 26.19
CA GLY A 88 -12.28 -7.14 27.25
C GLY A 88 -11.69 -8.54 27.17
N GLY A 89 -12.22 -9.44 28.00
CA GLY A 89 -11.76 -10.83 28.08
C GLY A 89 -10.48 -11.02 28.89
N THR A 90 -10.12 -12.29 29.08
CA THR A 90 -8.87 -12.72 29.72
C THR A 90 -8.33 -13.92 28.96
N PRO A 91 -7.00 -14.07 28.85
CA PRO A 91 -6.40 -15.12 28.04
C PRO A 91 -6.87 -16.49 28.53
N THR A 92 -7.74 -17.12 27.73
CA THR A 92 -8.39 -18.38 28.04
C THR A 92 -8.51 -19.13 26.73
N LEU A 93 -7.91 -20.32 26.65
CA LEU A 93 -8.05 -21.18 25.49
C LEU A 93 -9.49 -21.70 25.46
N HIS A 94 -10.31 -21.10 24.60
CA HIS A 94 -11.64 -21.57 24.26
C HIS A 94 -11.56 -22.36 22.96
N ASP A 95 -10.73 -23.39 22.96
CA ASP A 95 -10.40 -24.16 21.77
C ASP A 95 -11.17 -25.49 21.74
N PRO A 96 -12.37 -25.54 21.12
CA PRO A 96 -13.14 -26.77 20.98
C PRO A 96 -12.46 -27.82 20.08
N ASP A 97 -11.46 -27.42 19.27
CA ASP A 97 -10.80 -28.27 18.28
C ASP A 97 -9.39 -28.74 18.72
N GLU A 98 -8.89 -28.28 19.87
CA GLU A 98 -7.58 -28.61 20.48
C GLU A 98 -6.36 -28.33 19.57
N LEU A 99 -6.45 -27.30 18.72
CA LEU A 99 -5.39 -26.87 17.80
C LEU A 99 -4.50 -25.75 18.36
N ILE A 100 -4.99 -24.91 19.28
CA ILE A 100 -4.27 -23.80 19.89
C ILE A 100 -3.56 -24.28 21.16
N CYS A 101 -2.23 -24.24 21.09
CA CYS A 101 -1.35 -24.76 22.13
C CYS A 101 -0.86 -23.69 23.11
N ASP A 102 -0.75 -22.42 22.68
CA ASP A 102 -0.24 -21.32 23.49
C ASP A 102 -0.73 -19.97 22.97
N ILE A 103 -0.86 -18.98 23.85
CA ILE A 103 -1.15 -17.58 23.53
C ILE A 103 -0.05 -16.74 24.18
N ALA A 104 0.67 -15.97 23.39
CA ALA A 104 1.77 -15.17 23.90
C ALA A 104 1.93 -13.85 23.17
N TRP A 105 2.35 -12.84 23.93
CA TRP A 105 2.88 -11.59 23.40
C TRP A 105 4.34 -11.82 22.97
N LYS A 106 4.67 -11.49 21.72
CA LYS A 106 5.99 -11.73 21.13
C LYS A 106 6.66 -10.42 20.73
N SER A 107 7.88 -10.20 21.19
CA SER A 107 8.69 -9.06 20.78
C SER A 107 9.16 -9.21 19.33
N ALA A 108 9.67 -8.13 18.72
CA ALA A 108 10.30 -8.21 17.40
C ALA A 108 11.49 -9.19 17.37
N GLU A 109 12.25 -9.28 18.48
CA GLU A 109 13.36 -10.24 18.59
C GLU A 109 12.84 -11.69 18.59
N ASP A 110 11.76 -11.96 19.33
CA ASP A 110 11.14 -13.28 19.35
C ASP A 110 10.61 -13.64 17.97
N ILE A 111 9.82 -12.75 17.36
CA ILE A 111 9.26 -12.92 16.01
C ILE A 111 10.36 -13.20 15.00
N GLY A 112 11.56 -12.64 15.14
CA GLY A 112 12.72 -12.92 14.29
C GLY A 112 13.19 -14.39 14.33
N LYS A 113 12.84 -15.15 15.38
CA LYS A 113 13.30 -16.52 15.64
C LYS A 113 12.17 -17.57 15.57
N LEU A 114 10.90 -17.17 15.59
CA LEU A 114 9.77 -18.12 15.59
C LEU A 114 9.65 -18.87 14.26
N ASP A 115 9.20 -20.13 14.32
CA ASP A 115 8.69 -20.87 13.18
C ASP A 115 7.24 -20.46 12.90
N LEU A 116 7.03 -19.70 11.82
CA LEU A 116 5.72 -19.15 11.48
C LEU A 116 4.91 -20.10 10.58
N THR A 117 3.59 -20.12 10.78
CA THR A 117 2.66 -20.81 9.87
C THR A 117 2.78 -20.24 8.46
N TYR A 118 2.95 -18.91 8.36
CA TYR A 118 3.14 -18.15 7.13
C TYR A 118 4.47 -17.37 7.19
N PRO A 119 5.62 -17.98 6.81
CA PRO A 119 6.92 -17.33 6.87
C PRO A 119 7.00 -16.00 6.10
N GLU A 120 6.21 -15.86 5.04
CA GLU A 120 6.08 -14.65 4.23
C GLU A 120 5.50 -13.44 4.99
N ASP A 121 4.78 -13.67 6.09
CA ASP A 121 4.21 -12.58 6.90
C ASP A 121 5.28 -11.91 7.77
N ARG A 122 6.43 -12.56 8.04
CA ARG A 122 7.45 -12.08 8.99
C ARG A 122 7.86 -10.61 8.79
N PRO A 123 8.18 -10.14 7.57
CA PRO A 123 8.57 -8.75 7.38
C PRO A 123 7.47 -7.77 7.80
N PHE A 124 6.21 -8.11 7.48
CA PHE A 124 5.04 -7.30 7.87
C PHE A 124 4.81 -7.32 9.39
N LEU A 125 4.93 -8.48 10.05
CA LEU A 125 4.78 -8.58 11.50
C LEU A 125 5.85 -7.74 12.22
N LEU A 126 7.12 -7.84 11.80
CA LEU A 126 8.22 -7.07 12.39
C LEU A 126 8.04 -5.56 12.19
N GLU A 127 7.58 -5.13 11.02
CA GLU A 127 7.27 -3.72 10.73
C GLU A 127 6.14 -3.20 11.62
N TYR A 128 5.06 -3.97 11.75
CA TYR A 128 3.94 -3.61 12.60
C TYR A 128 4.36 -3.51 14.09
N VAL A 129 5.16 -4.47 14.57
CA VAL A 129 5.74 -4.43 15.92
C VAL A 129 6.68 -3.24 16.11
N ALA A 130 7.37 -2.77 15.08
CA ALA A 130 8.30 -1.64 15.16
C ALA A 130 7.60 -0.26 15.07
N THR A 131 6.52 -0.15 14.30
CA THR A 131 5.89 1.15 13.99
C THR A 131 4.49 1.33 14.58
N GLY A 132 3.77 0.24 14.85
CA GLY A 132 2.37 0.28 15.32
C GLY A 132 1.39 0.58 14.19
N THR A 133 1.85 0.51 12.94
CA THR A 133 1.01 0.62 11.74
C THR A 133 1.56 -0.32 10.67
N SER A 134 0.71 -0.76 9.73
CA SER A 134 1.23 -1.31 8.48
C SER A 134 1.82 -0.16 7.68
N GLY A 135 3.11 -0.18 7.36
CA GLY A 135 3.64 0.73 6.35
C GLY A 135 3.10 0.38 4.96
N ILE A 136 2.63 -0.84 4.72
CA ILE A 136 2.05 -1.25 3.43
C ILE A 136 0.67 -0.64 3.23
N LEU A 137 0.49 0.08 2.12
CA LEU A 137 -0.81 0.61 1.68
C LEU A 137 -1.63 -0.50 1.03
N TYR A 138 -1.02 -1.24 0.09
CA TYR A 138 -1.66 -2.40 -0.55
C TYR A 138 -0.63 -3.31 -1.20
N ARG A 139 -1.09 -4.53 -1.53
CA ARG A 139 -0.35 -5.51 -2.33
C ARG A 139 -1.14 -5.86 -3.58
N SER A 140 -0.45 -5.94 -4.70
CA SER A 140 -0.96 -6.44 -5.97
C SER A 140 0.12 -7.29 -6.62
N ASN A 141 0.27 -8.53 -6.14
CA ASN A 141 1.41 -9.39 -6.45
C ASN A 141 1.80 -9.36 -7.95
N PRO A 142 3.08 -9.15 -8.27
CA PRO A 142 4.23 -9.06 -7.37
C PRO A 142 4.51 -7.65 -6.78
N LEU A 143 3.64 -6.67 -7.04
CA LEU A 143 3.79 -5.31 -6.52
C LEU A 143 3.37 -5.17 -5.06
N THR A 144 4.08 -4.33 -4.32
CA THR A 144 3.67 -3.82 -3.00
C THR A 144 3.92 -2.32 -2.99
N VAL A 145 2.94 -1.55 -2.51
CA VAL A 145 3.13 -0.12 -2.24
C VAL A 145 3.10 0.07 -0.73
N ARG A 146 4.15 0.70 -0.19
CA ARG A 146 4.28 1.01 1.23
C ARG A 146 4.66 2.46 1.42
N LYS A 147 4.35 3.02 2.59
CA LYS A 147 4.77 4.34 3.03
C LYS A 147 6.28 4.47 2.92
N LEU A 148 6.70 5.65 2.52
CA LEU A 148 8.09 6.07 2.60
C LEU A 148 8.50 6.16 4.07
N VAL A 149 9.67 5.64 4.40
CA VAL A 149 10.24 5.75 5.76
C VAL A 149 11.62 6.45 5.71
N PRO A 150 12.12 7.02 6.82
CA PRO A 150 13.42 7.71 6.83
C PRO A 150 14.60 6.85 6.34
N GLY A 151 14.50 5.52 6.50
CA GLY A 151 15.51 4.57 6.01
C GLY A 151 15.66 4.53 4.48
N ASP A 152 14.65 4.96 3.73
CA ASP A 152 14.66 4.98 2.27
C ASP A 152 15.41 6.18 1.68
N ALA A 153 15.86 7.14 2.50
CA ALA A 153 16.44 8.38 2.01
C ALA A 153 17.69 8.16 1.12
N LYS A 154 18.50 7.15 1.44
CA LYS A 154 19.67 6.77 0.61
C LYS A 154 19.26 6.22 -0.76
N LEU A 155 18.15 5.48 -0.80
CA LEU A 155 17.62 4.91 -2.03
C LEU A 155 17.05 6.02 -2.93
N LEU A 156 16.25 6.93 -2.36
CA LEU A 156 15.77 8.11 -3.07
C LEU A 156 16.93 8.96 -3.58
N PHE A 157 17.98 9.17 -2.80
CA PHE A 157 19.18 9.87 -3.25
C PHE A 157 19.83 9.21 -4.47
N THR A 158 19.91 7.87 -4.49
CA THR A 158 20.41 7.14 -5.66
C THR A 158 19.54 7.40 -6.88
N TRP A 159 18.22 7.23 -6.78
CA TRP A 159 17.30 7.43 -7.92
C TRP A 159 17.27 8.89 -8.40
N MET A 160 17.31 9.86 -7.48
CA MET A 160 17.32 11.31 -7.77
C MET A 160 18.69 11.84 -8.22
N ASN A 161 19.64 10.94 -8.50
CA ASN A 161 20.90 11.24 -9.18
C ASN A 161 21.16 10.31 -10.38
N GLU A 162 20.19 9.47 -10.75
CA GLU A 162 20.30 8.58 -11.91
C GLU A 162 19.89 9.34 -13.18
N PRO A 163 20.79 9.59 -14.16
CA PRO A 163 20.48 10.40 -15.33
C PRO A 163 19.33 9.84 -16.18
N GLU A 164 19.15 8.53 -16.23
CA GLU A 164 18.02 7.92 -16.93
C GLU A 164 16.69 8.31 -16.27
N VAL A 165 16.61 8.27 -14.93
CA VAL A 165 15.42 8.67 -14.18
C VAL A 165 15.18 10.17 -14.32
N LEU A 166 16.23 10.98 -14.10
CA LEU A 166 16.15 12.43 -14.15
C LEU A 166 15.83 12.98 -15.55
N GLN A 167 16.09 12.21 -16.61
CA GLN A 167 15.62 12.57 -17.95
C GLN A 167 14.09 12.76 -17.98
N PHE A 168 13.34 12.02 -17.17
CA PHE A 168 11.88 12.06 -17.18
C PHE A 168 11.27 12.73 -15.95
N TYR A 169 11.98 12.73 -14.82
CA TYR A 169 11.48 13.21 -13.53
C TYR A 169 12.42 14.28 -12.96
N GLY A 170 11.94 15.52 -12.83
CA GLY A 170 12.70 16.64 -12.27
C GLY A 170 13.76 17.27 -13.18
N GLY A 171 14.43 16.52 -14.06
CA GLY A 171 15.43 17.02 -15.00
C GLY A 171 16.88 16.75 -14.58
N ARG A 172 17.75 16.47 -15.56
CA ARG A 172 19.19 16.21 -15.30
C ARG A 172 19.96 17.44 -14.84
N ASP A 173 19.36 18.63 -14.95
CA ASP A 173 19.86 19.89 -14.36
C ASP A 173 19.58 19.99 -12.85
N GLN A 174 18.85 19.03 -12.27
CA GLN A 174 18.51 18.97 -10.85
C GLN A 174 19.25 17.81 -10.14
N ALA A 175 20.59 17.79 -10.10
CA ALA A 175 21.28 16.81 -9.25
C ALA A 175 20.95 17.05 -7.77
N HIS A 176 20.52 16.02 -7.04
CA HIS A 176 20.03 16.16 -5.67
C HIS A 176 21.16 15.93 -4.65
N THR A 177 21.29 16.82 -3.66
CA THR A 177 22.05 16.54 -2.43
C THR A 177 21.18 15.74 -1.45
N MET A 178 21.80 15.16 -0.42
CA MET A 178 21.02 14.53 0.66
C MET A 178 20.12 15.54 1.38
N GLU A 179 20.54 16.80 1.56
CA GLU A 179 19.65 17.83 2.15
C GLU A 179 18.40 18.04 1.29
N ARG A 180 18.57 18.16 -0.03
CA ARG A 180 17.44 18.33 -0.95
C ARG A 180 16.49 17.14 -0.92
N VAL A 181 17.01 15.91 -0.78
CA VAL A 181 16.17 14.71 -0.59
C VAL A 181 15.36 14.81 0.71
N GLN A 182 15.97 15.27 1.81
CA GLN A 182 15.26 15.46 3.07
C GLN A 182 14.16 16.51 2.93
N GLU A 183 14.48 17.68 2.35
CA GLU A 183 13.53 18.77 2.15
C GLU A 183 12.35 18.37 1.27
N GLN A 184 12.60 17.63 0.19
CA GLN A 184 11.57 17.28 -0.79
C GLN A 184 10.70 16.09 -0.36
N PHE A 185 11.29 15.07 0.27
CA PHE A 185 10.62 13.79 0.53
C PHE A 185 10.27 13.56 2.00
N TYR A 186 10.81 14.37 2.92
CA TYR A 186 10.57 14.24 4.36
C TYR A 186 10.28 15.61 5.03
N PRO A 187 9.31 16.40 4.51
CA PRO A 187 8.94 17.66 5.15
C PRO A 187 8.30 17.42 6.52
N GLU A 188 8.40 18.39 7.43
CA GLU A 188 7.82 18.30 8.79
C GLU A 188 6.28 18.33 8.76
N GLU A 189 5.71 19.13 7.85
CA GLU A 189 4.28 19.19 7.57
C GLU A 189 4.05 18.61 6.18
N ASP A 190 3.20 17.58 6.10
CA ASP A 190 3.02 16.83 4.87
C ASP A 190 1.55 16.60 4.55
N VAL A 191 1.14 17.05 3.37
CA VAL A 191 -0.18 16.77 2.77
C VAL A 191 -0.12 15.68 1.71
N LEU A 192 1.09 15.29 1.28
CA LEU A 192 1.36 14.28 0.27
C LEU A 192 1.60 12.92 0.91
N PHE A 193 0.89 11.91 0.45
CA PHE A 193 1.15 10.53 0.82
C PHE A 193 2.30 10.00 -0.03
N ARG A 194 3.50 9.95 0.55
CA ARG A 194 4.72 9.46 -0.11
C ARG A 194 4.95 7.98 0.11
N CYS A 195 5.21 7.24 -0.96
CA CYS A 195 5.29 5.79 -0.93
C CYS A 195 6.47 5.23 -1.75
N ILE A 196 6.97 4.07 -1.33
CA ILE A 196 7.88 3.21 -2.08
C ILE A 196 7.07 2.13 -2.81
N VAL A 197 7.45 1.92 -4.08
CA VAL A 197 6.97 0.83 -4.92
C VAL A 197 7.99 -0.30 -4.86
N GLU A 198 7.55 -1.47 -4.42
CA GLU A 198 8.33 -2.70 -4.40
C GLU A 198 7.81 -3.70 -5.43
N TYR A 199 8.72 -4.48 -6.01
CA TYR A 199 8.43 -5.59 -6.91
C TYR A 199 9.19 -6.83 -6.43
N ASP A 200 8.47 -7.92 -6.13
CA ASP A 200 9.03 -9.12 -5.50
C ASP A 200 9.84 -8.79 -4.22
N GLY A 201 9.32 -7.86 -3.40
CA GLY A 201 9.92 -7.41 -2.14
C GLY A 201 11.17 -6.53 -2.29
N LYS A 202 11.52 -6.11 -3.51
CA LYS A 202 12.61 -5.16 -3.76
C LYS A 202 12.06 -3.76 -4.05
N PRO A 203 12.51 -2.71 -3.36
CA PRO A 203 12.22 -1.33 -3.75
C PRO A 203 12.71 -1.04 -5.17
N ILE A 204 11.83 -0.55 -6.03
CA ILE A 204 12.15 -0.23 -7.43
C ILE A 204 11.67 1.15 -7.87
N GLY A 205 10.82 1.80 -7.10
CA GLY A 205 10.28 3.10 -7.46
C GLY A 205 9.60 3.82 -6.32
N TYR A 206 9.00 4.95 -6.68
CA TYR A 206 8.35 5.90 -5.80
C TYR A 206 7.01 6.28 -6.40
N ILE A 207 6.01 6.50 -5.55
CA ILE A 207 4.70 7.05 -5.93
C ILE A 207 4.20 7.96 -4.82
N GLN A 208 3.58 9.07 -5.20
CA GLN A 208 2.93 10.00 -4.28
C GLN A 208 1.53 10.35 -4.75
N TYR A 209 0.67 10.69 -3.80
CA TYR A 209 -0.66 11.21 -4.09
C TYR A 209 -1.14 12.14 -2.98
N ASP A 210 -2.07 13.02 -3.31
CA ASP A 210 -2.71 13.95 -2.39
C ASP A 210 -4.14 14.21 -2.82
N LEU A 211 -5.02 14.50 -1.86
CA LEU A 211 -6.35 15.02 -2.15
C LEU A 211 -6.19 16.51 -2.46
N LEU A 212 -6.55 16.94 -3.66
CA LEU A 212 -6.41 18.33 -4.07
C LEU A 212 -7.30 19.24 -3.22
N ASP A 213 -6.68 20.28 -2.68
CA ASP A 213 -7.37 21.41 -2.07
C ASP A 213 -7.72 22.48 -3.14
N GLU A 214 -8.22 23.63 -2.71
CA GLU A 214 -8.60 24.72 -3.61
C GLU A 214 -7.40 25.21 -4.45
N GLU A 215 -6.20 25.26 -3.89
CA GLU A 215 -4.99 25.69 -4.58
C GLU A 215 -4.57 24.67 -5.64
N GLY A 216 -4.57 23.38 -5.29
CA GLY A 216 -4.30 22.29 -6.22
C GLY A 216 -5.32 22.22 -7.37
N MET A 217 -6.61 22.41 -7.08
CA MET A 217 -7.63 22.52 -8.12
C MET A 217 -7.40 23.74 -9.01
N GLN A 218 -7.03 24.89 -8.44
CA GLN A 218 -6.72 26.09 -9.22
C GLN A 218 -5.49 25.89 -10.12
N TYR A 219 -4.45 25.23 -9.62
CA TYR A 219 -3.23 24.90 -10.36
C TYR A 219 -3.54 24.14 -11.66
N TYR A 220 -4.42 23.14 -11.59
CA TYR A 220 -4.85 22.39 -12.78
C TYR A 220 -5.98 23.05 -13.59
N GLY A 221 -6.52 24.18 -13.12
CA GLY A 221 -7.66 24.86 -13.74
C GLY A 221 -8.96 24.06 -13.61
N LEU A 222 -9.16 23.44 -12.44
CA LEU A 222 -10.31 22.62 -12.04
C LEU A 222 -11.18 23.30 -10.97
N ALA A 223 -11.04 24.62 -10.78
CA ALA A 223 -11.78 25.38 -9.77
C ALA A 223 -13.32 25.32 -9.94
N ASP A 224 -13.80 25.02 -11.15
CA ASP A 224 -15.22 24.83 -11.44
C ASP A 224 -15.71 23.39 -11.18
N ALA A 225 -14.84 22.49 -10.70
CA ALA A 225 -15.24 21.14 -10.33
C ALA A 225 -16.25 21.17 -9.18
N SER A 226 -17.12 20.15 -9.15
CA SER A 226 -18.14 20.06 -8.11
C SER A 226 -17.48 19.95 -6.73
N ALA A 227 -17.93 20.74 -5.76
CA ALA A 227 -17.38 20.75 -4.40
C ALA A 227 -17.49 19.40 -3.65
N ILE A 228 -18.23 18.43 -4.22
CA ILE A 228 -18.34 17.07 -3.68
C ILE A 228 -17.38 16.07 -4.35
N GLU A 229 -16.77 16.40 -5.51
CA GLU A 229 -15.83 15.49 -6.18
C GLU A 229 -14.51 15.43 -5.38
N ARG A 230 -14.04 14.22 -5.10
CA ARG A 230 -12.75 13.92 -4.47
C ARG A 230 -11.70 13.70 -5.55
N ILE A 231 -10.97 14.77 -5.87
CA ILE A 231 -9.95 14.78 -6.92
C ILE A 231 -8.57 14.58 -6.30
N PHE A 232 -7.84 13.57 -6.76
CA PHE A 232 -6.49 13.29 -6.31
C PHE A 232 -5.43 13.71 -7.34
N GLY A 233 -4.37 14.37 -6.88
CA GLY A 233 -3.12 14.50 -7.62
C GLY A 233 -2.26 13.25 -7.44
N MET A 234 -1.45 12.90 -8.45
CA MET A 234 -0.52 11.77 -8.35
C MET A 234 0.72 12.00 -9.19
N ASP A 235 1.87 11.52 -8.70
CA ASP A 235 3.12 11.48 -9.45
C ASP A 235 3.97 10.25 -9.07
N GLN A 236 4.79 9.75 -9.98
CA GLN A 236 5.57 8.53 -9.76
C GLN A 236 6.75 8.38 -10.71
N PHE A 237 7.70 7.54 -10.28
CA PHE A 237 8.75 7.02 -11.15
C PHE A 237 9.18 5.60 -10.71
N ILE A 238 9.71 4.83 -11.67
CA ILE A 238 10.45 3.60 -11.38
C ILE A 238 11.93 3.98 -11.42
N GLY A 239 12.56 4.01 -10.25
CA GLY A 239 13.94 4.47 -10.07
C GLY A 239 14.99 3.46 -10.54
N GLU A 240 14.60 2.21 -10.79
CA GLU A 240 15.47 1.15 -11.30
C GLU A 240 15.25 0.91 -12.80
N PRO A 241 16.12 1.41 -13.71
CA PRO A 241 15.94 1.26 -15.16
C PRO A 241 15.83 -0.20 -15.64
N ALA A 242 16.43 -1.14 -14.92
CA ALA A 242 16.30 -2.59 -15.21
C ALA A 242 14.86 -3.14 -15.11
N TYR A 243 13.94 -2.40 -14.47
CA TYR A 243 12.52 -2.76 -14.35
C TYR A 243 11.63 -2.07 -15.39
N TRP A 244 12.21 -1.24 -16.25
CA TRP A 244 11.51 -0.52 -17.30
C TRP A 244 11.05 -1.43 -18.43
N ASN A 245 10.00 -1.02 -19.14
CA ASN A 245 9.47 -1.72 -20.32
C ASN A 245 9.03 -3.17 -20.05
N ARG A 246 8.69 -3.51 -18.80
CA ARG A 246 8.23 -4.85 -18.38
C ARG A 246 6.74 -4.89 -17.99
N GLY A 247 5.98 -3.83 -18.29
CA GLY A 247 4.56 -3.70 -17.89
C GLY A 247 4.33 -3.26 -16.45
N ILE A 248 5.38 -3.12 -15.64
CA ILE A 248 5.31 -2.80 -14.22
C ILE A 248 4.66 -1.44 -13.96
N GLY A 249 4.99 -0.41 -14.74
CA GLY A 249 4.36 0.91 -14.60
C GLY A 249 2.85 0.86 -14.80
N GLN A 250 2.36 0.10 -15.79
CA GLN A 250 0.92 -0.05 -16.03
C GLN A 250 0.25 -0.82 -14.89
N HIS A 251 0.90 -1.85 -14.35
CA HIS A 251 0.40 -2.59 -13.19
C HIS A 251 0.29 -1.67 -11.97
N LEU A 252 1.34 -0.91 -11.66
CA LEU A 252 1.36 0.08 -10.59
C LEU A 252 0.21 1.08 -10.71
N MET A 253 0.04 1.67 -11.90
CA MET A 253 -1.04 2.62 -12.17
C MET A 253 -2.42 1.99 -11.92
N SER A 254 -2.67 0.82 -12.51
CA SER A 254 -3.96 0.14 -12.39
C SER A 254 -4.27 -0.26 -10.93
N SER A 255 -3.27 -0.71 -10.17
CA SER A 255 -3.46 -1.08 -8.76
C SER A 255 -3.62 0.14 -7.86
N MET A 256 -2.91 1.24 -8.14
CA MET A 256 -3.01 2.48 -7.38
C MET A 256 -4.37 3.15 -7.58
N LEU A 257 -4.85 3.24 -8.82
CA LEU A 257 -6.18 3.78 -9.12
C LEU A 257 -7.28 2.99 -8.41
N ARG A 258 -7.20 1.65 -8.41
CA ARG A 258 -8.14 0.81 -7.65
C ARG A 258 -8.08 1.11 -6.16
N HIS A 259 -6.88 1.21 -5.58
CA HIS A 259 -6.70 1.56 -4.18
C HIS A 259 -7.34 2.92 -3.83
N LEU A 260 -7.10 3.96 -4.65
CA LEU A 260 -7.69 5.28 -4.46
C LEU A 260 -9.22 5.26 -4.59
N ALA A 261 -9.77 4.55 -5.57
CA ALA A 261 -11.21 4.43 -5.75
C ALA A 261 -11.87 3.71 -4.56
N GLU A 262 -11.33 2.56 -4.16
CA GLU A 262 -11.95 1.69 -3.14
C GLU A 262 -11.73 2.19 -1.71
N GLN A 263 -10.53 2.69 -1.39
CA GLN A 263 -10.14 3.05 -0.02
C GLN A 263 -10.29 4.55 0.26
N HIS A 264 -10.17 5.39 -0.77
CA HIS A 264 -10.21 6.85 -0.62
C HIS A 264 -11.39 7.50 -1.32
N GLN A 265 -12.26 6.72 -1.96
CA GLN A 265 -13.45 7.18 -2.68
C GLN A 265 -13.09 8.25 -3.72
N ALA A 266 -12.00 8.03 -4.45
CA ALA A 266 -11.54 8.96 -5.48
C ALA A 266 -12.51 8.93 -6.67
N ASP A 267 -13.16 10.07 -6.94
CA ASP A 267 -13.99 10.26 -8.13
C ASP A 267 -13.11 10.47 -9.37
N ARG A 268 -11.96 11.11 -9.16
CA ARG A 268 -11.04 11.53 -10.22
C ARG A 268 -9.59 11.50 -9.75
N VAL A 269 -8.69 11.10 -10.64
CA VAL A 269 -7.24 11.21 -10.45
C VAL A 269 -6.65 12.02 -11.60
N VAL A 270 -5.76 12.96 -11.29
CA VAL A 270 -5.09 13.81 -12.27
C VAL A 270 -3.57 13.71 -12.19
N MET A 271 -2.94 13.90 -13.35
CA MET A 271 -1.50 13.90 -13.54
C MET A 271 -1.13 14.90 -14.63
N ASP A 272 0.10 15.41 -14.62
CA ASP A 272 0.58 16.37 -15.61
C ASP A 272 1.94 16.00 -16.22
N PRO A 273 2.09 14.84 -16.90
CA PRO A 273 3.34 14.50 -17.55
C PRO A 273 3.73 15.54 -18.61
N GLN A 274 5.03 15.78 -18.73
CA GLN A 274 5.57 16.60 -19.82
C GLN A 274 5.10 16.08 -21.18
N ALA A 275 4.73 17.01 -22.06
CA ALA A 275 4.04 16.71 -23.30
C ALA A 275 4.87 15.85 -24.28
N TRP A 276 6.19 15.86 -24.14
CA TRP A 276 7.12 15.05 -24.93
C TRP A 276 7.38 13.66 -24.31
N ASN A 277 6.98 13.42 -23.06
CA ASN A 277 7.17 12.13 -22.37
C ASN A 277 6.12 11.12 -22.84
N GLU A 278 6.18 10.76 -24.13
CA GLU A 278 5.25 9.84 -24.80
C GLU A 278 5.19 8.48 -24.09
N ARG A 279 6.29 8.08 -23.46
CA ARG A 279 6.38 6.84 -22.68
C ARG A 279 5.47 6.85 -21.46
N ALA A 280 5.52 7.91 -20.64
CA ALA A 280 4.65 8.04 -19.48
C ALA A 280 3.18 8.18 -19.91
N ILE A 281 2.93 9.02 -20.91
CA ILE A 281 1.60 9.24 -21.47
C ILE A 281 0.98 7.91 -21.95
N ALA A 282 1.71 7.10 -22.72
CA ALA A 282 1.21 5.81 -23.20
C ALA A 282 0.94 4.82 -22.05
N CYS A 283 1.69 4.91 -20.95
CA CYS A 283 1.44 4.12 -19.73
C CYS A 283 0.12 4.55 -19.06
N TYR A 284 -0.13 5.85 -18.99
CA TYR A 284 -1.33 6.41 -18.35
C TYR A 284 -2.58 6.15 -19.20
N GLU A 285 -2.51 6.34 -20.52
CA GLU A 285 -3.61 6.03 -21.45
C GLU A 285 -4.01 4.55 -21.37
N LYS A 286 -3.04 3.63 -21.31
CA LYS A 286 -3.30 2.20 -21.10
C LYS A 286 -3.90 1.86 -19.73
N SER A 287 -3.79 2.76 -18.77
CA SER A 287 -4.36 2.64 -17.43
C SER A 287 -5.70 3.38 -17.30
N GLY A 288 -6.23 3.92 -18.40
CA GLY A 288 -7.53 4.57 -18.47
C GLY A 288 -7.50 6.10 -18.46
N PHE A 289 -6.34 6.74 -18.33
CA PHE A 289 -6.25 8.19 -18.37
C PHE A 289 -6.51 8.75 -19.77
N ARG A 290 -7.01 9.99 -19.83
CA ARG A 290 -7.23 10.74 -21.08
C ARG A 290 -6.61 12.11 -20.97
N LYS A 291 -6.07 12.63 -22.07
CA LYS A 291 -5.61 14.03 -22.15
C LYS A 291 -6.81 14.95 -22.16
N VAL A 292 -6.82 15.92 -21.24
CA VAL A 292 -7.93 16.86 -21.06
C VAL A 292 -7.53 18.24 -21.56
N LYS A 293 -6.32 18.68 -21.23
CA LYS A 293 -5.87 20.05 -21.47
C LYS A 293 -4.36 20.11 -21.62
N LEU A 294 -3.88 20.90 -22.57
CA LEU A 294 -2.46 21.27 -22.65
C LEU A 294 -2.18 22.38 -21.63
N LEU A 295 -1.15 22.20 -20.82
CA LEU A 295 -0.66 23.16 -19.84
C LEU A 295 0.65 23.74 -20.38
N PRO A 296 0.64 24.94 -21.01
CA PRO A 296 1.83 25.53 -21.60
C PRO A 296 2.80 26.01 -20.52
N GLU A 297 4.10 25.82 -20.74
CA GLU A 297 5.16 26.28 -19.83
C GLU A 297 4.94 25.90 -18.34
N GLN A 298 4.45 24.68 -18.11
CA GLN A 298 3.99 24.19 -16.81
C GLN A 298 5.15 23.82 -15.88
N GLU A 299 6.13 23.06 -16.38
CA GLU A 299 7.23 22.50 -15.57
C GLU A 299 8.58 23.05 -16.04
N TRP A 300 9.47 23.43 -15.11
CA TRP A 300 10.87 23.69 -15.47
C TRP A 300 11.62 22.37 -15.65
N HIS A 301 12.20 22.15 -16.82
CA HIS A 301 12.95 20.93 -17.11
C HIS A 301 14.08 21.18 -18.12
N GLU A 302 15.31 20.93 -17.68
CA GLU A 302 16.53 21.04 -18.50
C GLU A 302 16.70 22.40 -19.17
N GLY A 303 16.71 23.45 -18.34
CA GLY A 303 17.02 24.81 -18.78
C GLY A 303 15.88 25.59 -19.44
N ALA A 304 14.67 25.04 -19.51
CA ALA A 304 13.50 25.72 -20.06
C ALA A 304 12.20 25.28 -19.38
N LYS A 305 11.17 26.12 -19.43
CA LYS A 305 9.80 25.68 -19.14
C LYS A 305 9.28 24.79 -20.27
N ARG A 306 8.64 23.70 -19.92
CA ARG A 306 8.09 22.68 -20.83
C ARG A 306 6.58 22.59 -20.67
N ASP A 307 5.92 22.28 -21.76
CA ASP A 307 4.49 22.02 -21.75
C ASP A 307 4.20 20.65 -21.13
N CYS A 308 3.10 20.56 -20.39
CA CYS A 308 2.59 19.31 -19.83
C CYS A 308 1.18 19.03 -20.37
N TRP A 309 0.75 17.77 -20.31
CA TRP A 309 -0.66 17.42 -20.51
C TRP A 309 -1.33 17.21 -19.16
N LEU A 310 -2.39 17.95 -18.85
CA LEU A 310 -3.32 17.51 -17.83
C LEU A 310 -4.02 16.24 -18.33
N MET A 311 -3.76 15.13 -17.67
CA MET A 311 -4.41 13.86 -17.90
C MET A 311 -5.35 13.55 -16.73
N GLU A 312 -6.53 13.02 -17.02
CA GLU A 312 -7.49 12.60 -15.99
C GLU A 312 -7.89 11.15 -16.16
N TRP A 313 -8.17 10.50 -15.03
CA TRP A 313 -8.87 9.24 -14.92
C TRP A 313 -10.13 9.46 -14.04
N ARG A 314 -11.25 8.80 -14.35
CA ARG A 314 -12.50 8.88 -13.57
C ARG A 314 -12.95 7.50 -13.09
N GLN A 315 -13.61 7.46 -11.93
CA GLN A 315 -14.09 6.21 -11.34
C GLN A 315 -14.99 5.39 -12.29
N ASP A 316 -15.84 6.04 -13.07
CA ASP A 316 -16.70 5.40 -14.07
C ASP A 316 -15.91 4.57 -15.11
N ASP A 317 -14.62 4.91 -15.36
CA ASP A 317 -13.74 4.16 -16.26
C ASP A 317 -13.33 2.78 -15.68
N LEU A 318 -13.33 2.64 -14.35
CA LEU A 318 -13.04 1.36 -13.66
C LEU A 318 -14.17 0.35 -13.89
N GLU A 319 -15.41 0.77 -13.69
CA GLU A 319 -16.60 -0.10 -13.86
C GLU A 319 -16.75 -0.61 -15.30
N ALA A 320 -16.45 0.23 -16.29
CA ALA A 320 -16.48 -0.15 -17.70
C ALA A 320 -15.38 -1.14 -18.11
N THR A 321 -14.29 -1.21 -17.34
CA THR A 321 -13.16 -2.12 -17.59
C THR A 321 -13.40 -3.49 -16.96
N ASP A 322 -13.98 -3.54 -15.76
CA ASP A 322 -14.31 -4.81 -15.10
C ASP A 322 -15.53 -5.51 -15.73
N ALA A 323 -16.47 -4.77 -16.34
CA ALA A 323 -17.58 -5.35 -17.11
C ALA A 323 -17.16 -6.04 -18.44
N LYS A 324 -15.90 -5.89 -18.86
CA LYS A 324 -15.35 -6.48 -20.11
C LYS A 324 -14.43 -7.67 -19.88
N LYS A 325 -14.16 -8.05 -18.62
CA LYS A 325 -13.36 -9.22 -18.23
C LYS A 325 -14.24 -10.39 -17.82
#